data_AF-A0A4Q3RNI2-F1
#
_entry.id   AF-A0A4Q3RNI2-F1
#
_cell.length_a   1.000
_cell.length_b   1.000
_cell.length_c   1.000
_cell.angle_alpha   90.00
_cell.angle_beta   90.00
_cell.angle_gamma   90.00
#
_symmetry.space_group_name_H-M   'P 1'
#
loop_
_entity.id
_entity.type
_entity.pdbx_description
1 polymer ?
#
loop_
_entity_poly.entity_id
_entity_poly.type
_entity_poly.pdbx_seq_one_letter_code
_entity_poly.pdbx_strand_id
1 'polypeptide(L)' 'MVQDLIKQIVEKTGVPADKAQQVLGVVAGFVKEKFPMMGGQIDSLLGTSGGQASGDNKSDGNNFMSDIGGKMGF' A
#
# COMPACT_ATOMS: atom_id res chain seq x y z
N MET A 1 13.86 4.15 -2.96
CA MET A 1 13.53 2.76 -3.34
C MET A 1 12.46 2.70 -4.42
N VAL A 2 11.18 3.06 -4.18
CA VAL A 2 10.14 3.04 -5.23
C VAL A 2 10.41 4.06 -6.34
N GLN A 3 10.85 5.26 -5.97
CA GLN A 3 11.23 6.30 -6.93
C GLN A 3 12.36 5.84 -7.87
N ASP A 4 13.32 5.06 -7.36
CA ASP A 4 14.42 4.53 -8.17
C ASP A 4 13.92 3.46 -9.15
N LEU A 5 12.96 2.66 -8.74
CA LEU A 5 12.32 1.66 -9.59
C LEU A 5 11.47 2.30 -10.69
N ILE A 6 10.67 3.32 -10.33
CA ILE A 6 9.91 4.13 -11.29
C ILE A 6 10.85 4.75 -12.31
N LYS A 7 11.97 5.34 -11.86
CA LYS A 7 12.96 5.95 -12.75
C LYS A 7 13.57 4.93 -13.71
N GLN A 8 13.91 3.73 -13.24
CA GLN A 8 14.39 2.65 -14.11
C GLN A 8 13.33 2.18 -15.12
N ILE A 9 12.05 2.12 -14.73
CA ILE A 9 10.96 1.78 -15.63
C ILE A 9 10.87 2.86 -16.73
N VAL A 10 10.83 4.14 -16.36
CA VAL A 10 10.79 5.26 -17.31
C VAL A 10 11.98 5.23 -18.26
N GLU A 11 13.20 5.07 -17.73
CA GLU A 11 14.43 5.06 -18.54
C GLU A 11 14.53 3.85 -19.49
N LYS A 12 14.09 2.65 -19.06
CA LYS A 12 14.23 1.42 -19.85
C LYS A 12 13.06 1.16 -20.80
N THR A 13 11.87 1.69 -20.50
CA THR A 13 10.64 1.42 -21.26
C THR A 13 10.12 2.66 -22.00
N GLY A 14 10.62 3.86 -21.70
CA GLY A 14 10.17 5.12 -22.28
C GLY A 14 8.77 5.56 -21.81
N VAL A 15 8.21 4.85 -20.83
CA VAL A 15 6.87 5.11 -20.30
C VAL A 15 6.91 6.35 -19.39
N PRO A 16 5.98 7.31 -19.50
CA PRO A 16 5.97 8.49 -18.63
C PRO A 16 5.79 8.11 -17.16
N ALA A 17 6.36 8.90 -16.25
CA ALA A 17 6.40 8.60 -14.81
C ALA A 17 5.02 8.29 -14.21
N ASP A 18 3.99 9.03 -14.63
CA ASP A 18 2.60 8.83 -14.20
C ASP A 18 2.05 7.44 -14.57
N LYS A 19 2.51 6.90 -15.71
CA LYS A 19 2.15 5.56 -16.20
C LYS A 19 3.03 4.49 -15.60
N ALA A 20 4.30 4.78 -15.30
CA ALA A 20 5.20 3.85 -14.63
C ALA A 20 4.69 3.45 -13.23
N GLN A 21 4.05 4.38 -12.52
CA GLN A 21 3.43 4.11 -11.21
C GLN A 21 2.22 3.15 -11.33
N GLN A 22 1.41 3.30 -12.39
CA GLN A 22 0.31 2.38 -12.70
C GLN A 22 0.81 0.98 -13.07
N VAL A 23 1.84 0.91 -13.93
CA VAL A 23 2.48 -0.36 -14.32
C VAL A 23 3.06 -1.07 -13.10
N LEU A 24 3.72 -0.32 -12.21
CA LEU A 24 4.27 -0.87 -10.98
C LEU A 24 3.17 -1.49 -10.09
N GLY A 25 2.01 -0.84 -9.98
CA GLY A 25 0.86 -1.39 -9.25
C GLY A 25 0.33 -2.70 -9.84
N VAL A 26 0.23 -2.80 -11.17
CA VAL A 26 -0.22 -4.01 -11.87
C VAL A 26 0.78 -5.15 -11.67
N VAL A 27 2.08 -4.88 -11.85
CA VAL A 27 3.14 -5.88 -11.66
C VAL A 27 3.23 -6.31 -10.20
N ALA A 28 3.11 -5.38 -9.26
CA ALA A 28 3.08 -5.69 -7.84
C ALA A 28 1.92 -6.61 -7.47
N GLY A 29 0.71 -6.35 -8.00
CA GLY A 29 -0.45 -7.21 -7.82
C GLY A 29 -0.20 -8.62 -8.36
N PHE A 30 0.33 -8.72 -9.58
CA PHE A 30 0.66 -10.01 -10.20
C PHE A 30 1.73 -10.80 -9.40
N VAL A 31 2.79 -10.13 -8.94
CA VAL A 31 3.85 -10.78 -8.17
C VAL A 31 3.34 -11.20 -6.78
N LYS A 32 2.48 -10.41 -6.13
CA LYS A 32 1.82 -10.82 -4.87
C LYS A 32 0.95 -12.07 -5.06
N GLU A 33 0.26 -12.18 -6.19
CA GLU A 33 -0.58 -13.34 -6.52
C GLU A 33 0.26 -14.60 -6.79
N LYS A 34 1.39 -14.47 -7.52
CA LYS A 34 2.27 -15.60 -7.85
C LYS A 34 3.22 -15.98 -6.72
N PHE A 35 3.64 -15.01 -5.90
CA PHE A 35 4.62 -15.18 -4.83
C PHE A 35 4.12 -14.53 -3.54
N PRO A 36 3.08 -15.10 -2.90
CA PRO A 36 2.48 -14.53 -1.70
C PRO A 36 3.46 -14.44 -0.52
N MET A 37 4.47 -15.31 -0.47
CA MET A 37 5.53 -15.25 0.56
C MET A 37 6.38 -13.97 0.51
N MET A 38 6.44 -13.30 -0.65
CA MET A 38 7.13 -12.02 -0.82
C MET A 38 6.19 -10.82 -0.66
N GLY A 39 4.88 -11.05 -0.45
CA GLY A 39 3.86 -10.01 -0.52
C GLY A 39 4.06 -8.89 0.49
N GLY A 40 4.42 -9.21 1.75
CA GLY A 40 4.68 -8.20 2.78
C GLY A 40 5.94 -7.35 2.53
N GLN A 41 6.97 -7.93 1.89
CA GLN A 41 8.17 -7.19 1.49
C GLN A 41 7.85 -6.25 0.33
N ILE A 42 7.10 -6.72 -0.67
CA ILE A 42 6.64 -5.92 -1.81
C ILE A 42 5.76 -4.76 -1.32
N ASP A 43 4.90 -5.01 -0.33
CA ASP A 43 4.05 -4.00 0.30
C ASP A 43 4.85 -2.90 1.01
N SER A 44 5.82 -3.32 1.81
CA SER A 44 6.75 -2.44 2.52
C SER A 44 7.60 -1.61 1.55
N LEU A 45 8.03 -2.23 0.46
CA LEU A 45 8.79 -1.56 -0.60
C LEU A 45 7.91 -0.52 -1.31
N LEU A 46 6.69 -0.86 -1.70
CA LEU A 46 5.74 0.04 -2.37
C LEU A 46 5.20 1.15 -1.48
N GLY A 47 5.49 1.12 -0.16
CA GLY A 47 4.91 2.04 0.79
C GLY A 47 3.40 1.88 0.93
N THR A 48 2.84 0.71 0.59
CA THR A 48 1.41 0.40 0.77
C THR A 48 1.01 0.23 2.23
N SER A 49 1.95 0.31 3.17
CA SER A 49 1.69 0.43 4.61
C SER A 49 0.83 1.63 5.03
N GLY A 50 0.29 2.44 4.11
CA GLY A 50 -0.66 3.52 4.42
C GLY A 50 -1.70 3.85 3.33
N GLY A 51 -2.04 2.94 2.42
CA GLY A 51 -2.90 3.31 1.28
C GLY A 51 -3.87 2.24 0.79
N GLN A 52 -5.06 2.21 1.39
CA GLN A 52 -6.33 1.78 0.79
C GLN A 52 -6.39 0.36 0.20
N ALA A 53 -6.51 -0.66 1.06
CA ALA A 53 -7.40 -1.77 0.75
C ALA A 53 -8.84 -1.28 0.99
N SER A 54 -9.55 -0.91 -0.08
CA SER A 54 -11.02 -0.89 -0.05
C SER A 54 -11.49 -2.33 0.13
N GLY A 55 -11.73 -2.69 1.38
CA GLY A 55 -12.34 -3.93 1.83
C GLY A 55 -12.89 -3.69 3.23
N ASP A 56 -14.19 -3.39 3.29
CA ASP A 56 -15.08 -3.47 4.45
C ASP A 56 -14.39 -3.73 5.81
N ASN A 57 -13.97 -2.65 6.49
CA ASN A 57 -13.79 -2.65 7.94
C ASN A 57 -14.21 -1.30 8.48
N LYS A 58 -15.48 -1.25 8.86
CA LYS A 58 -16.06 -0.29 9.79
C LYS A 58 -15.18 -0.16 11.04
N SER A 59 -14.31 0.84 11.11
CA SER A 59 -13.74 1.40 12.35
C SER A 59 -12.94 2.68 12.07
N ASP A 60 -13.56 3.62 11.37
CA ASP A 60 -13.25 5.04 11.51
C ASP A 60 -14.31 5.60 12.47
N GLY A 61 -13.90 6.07 13.66
CA GLY A 61 -14.77 6.92 14.49
C GLY A 61 -15.00 6.59 15.98
N ASN A 62 -14.50 5.49 16.58
CA ASN A 62 -14.85 5.15 17.99
C ASN A 62 -13.71 5.02 19.01
N ASN A 63 -12.44 5.23 18.65
CA ASN A 63 -11.37 5.13 19.65
C ASN A 63 -11.38 6.24 20.70
N PHE A 64 -11.88 7.44 20.38
CA PHE A 64 -11.95 8.51 21.39
C PHE A 64 -12.96 8.18 22.49
N MET A 65 -14.15 7.70 22.14
CA MET A 65 -15.20 7.38 23.12
C MET A 65 -14.89 6.10 23.91
N SER A 66 -14.22 5.13 23.28
CA SER A 66 -13.80 3.88 23.94
C SER A 66 -12.61 4.09 24.90
N ASP A 67 -11.67 4.97 24.56
CA ASP A 67 -10.53 5.32 25.43
C ASP A 67 -10.98 6.21 26.60
N ILE A 68 -11.90 7.15 26.37
CA ILE A 68 -12.52 7.94 27.45
C ILE A 68 -13.41 7.11 28.37
N GLY A 69 -14.21 6.18 27.85
CA GLY A 69 -15.01 5.27 28.67
C GLY A 69 -14.14 4.40 29.57
N GLY A 70 -13.08 3.81 29.01
CA GLY A 70 -12.12 2.99 29.76
C GLY A 70 -11.30 3.76 30.79
N LYS A 71 -11.04 5.06 30.57
CA LYS A 71 -10.24 5.90 31.47
C LYS A 71 -11.06 6.63 32.53
N MET A 72 -12.37 6.77 32.34
CA MET A 72 -13.30 7.32 33.34
C MET A 72 -14.12 6.26 34.09
N GLY A 73 -13.95 4.97 33.77
CA GLY A 73 -14.53 3.87 34.54
C GLY A 73 -16.04 3.73 34.41
N PHE A 74 -16.59 4.05 33.23
CA PHE A 74 -17.96 3.71 32.86
C PHE A 74 -18.03 2.38 32.11
#